data_AF-X1QYT6-F1
#
_entry.id   AF-X1QYT6-F1
#
_cell.length_a   1.000
_cell.length_b   1.000
_cell.length_c   1.000
_cell.angle_alpha   90.00
_cell.angle_beta   90.00
_cell.angle_gamma   90.00
#
_symmetry.space_group_name_H-M   'P 1'
#
loop_
_entity.id
_entity.type
_entity.pdbx_description
1 polymer ?
#
loop_
_entity_poly.entity_id
_entity_poly.type
_entity_poly.pdbx_seq_one_letter_code
_entity_poly.pdbx_strand_id
1 'polypeptide(L)'
;MKIDFNYQFKTLDGGVIPERPDEEIVDKDGKKTTKKHPPFTLRKVCENVLLLPDMDKDGEPKEMNGEEKAKRYDLAKRIYTGPSLVDLQAEEIALLKKLIGRHYPTLTSGQAWEILDPHGATEKETKPQEGAEPQGTSEKKGNKDN
;
A
#
# COMPACT_ATOMS: atom_id res chain seq x y z
N MET A 1 12.72 -7.43 8.77
CA MET A 1 12.75 -5.95 8.90
C MET A 1 11.73 -5.54 9.96
N LYS A 2 12.06 -4.61 10.86
CA LYS A 2 11.11 -4.15 11.90
C LYS A 2 10.24 -3.02 11.37
N ILE A 3 8.92 -3.24 11.36
CA ILE A 3 7.93 -2.27 10.88
C ILE A 3 7.14 -1.71 12.06
N ASP A 4 6.94 -0.38 12.10
CA ASP A 4 6.07 0.27 13.08
C ASP A 4 4.61 0.28 12.62
N PHE A 5 3.80 -0.56 13.27
CA PHE A 5 2.38 -0.68 12.97
C PHE A 5 1.50 0.42 13.60
N ASN A 6 2.06 1.25 14.47
CA ASN A 6 1.33 2.37 15.08
C ASN A 6 1.40 3.65 14.22
N TYR A 7 2.00 3.58 13.03
CA TYR A 7 1.95 4.67 12.06
C TYR A 7 0.50 5.10 11.82
N GLN A 8 0.25 6.40 11.92
CA GLN A 8 -1.04 7.03 11.67
C GLN A 8 -1.06 7.63 10.28
N PHE A 9 -2.05 7.25 9.48
CA PHE A 9 -2.21 7.80 8.14
C PHE A 9 -2.54 9.28 8.17
N LYS A 10 -1.96 10.01 7.23
CA LYS A 10 -2.11 11.45 7.12
C LYS A 10 -2.77 11.83 5.81
N THR A 11 -3.49 12.95 5.83
CA THR A 11 -3.90 13.66 4.62
C THR A 11 -2.68 14.28 3.95
N LEU A 12 -2.82 14.73 2.70
CA LEU A 12 -1.74 15.44 2.01
C LEU A 12 -1.33 16.74 2.71
N ASP A 13 -2.22 17.33 3.50
CA ASP A 13 -1.95 18.51 4.34
C ASP A 13 -1.31 18.16 5.70
N GLY A 14 -1.04 16.88 5.95
CA GLY A 14 -0.41 16.38 7.18
C GLY A 14 -1.36 16.11 8.36
N GLY A 15 -2.67 16.32 8.19
CA GLY A 15 -3.67 16.02 9.21
C GLY A 15 -3.87 14.52 9.41
N VAL A 16 -4.06 14.07 10.65
CA VAL A 16 -4.30 12.65 10.94
C VAL A 16 -5.69 12.24 10.48
N ILE A 17 -5.77 11.14 9.73
CA ILE A 17 -7.04 10.56 9.28
C ILE A 17 -7.63 9.73 10.43
N PRO A 18 -8.86 9.99 10.89
CA PRO A 18 -9.53 9.12 11.87
C PRO A 18 -10.10 7.86 11.18
N GLU A 19 -10.32 6.79 11.94
CA GLU A 19 -10.91 5.54 11.40
C GLU A 19 -12.31 5.74 10.80
N ARG A 20 -13.04 6.75 11.31
CA ARG A 20 -14.34 7.19 10.79
C ARG A 20 -14.53 8.68 11.11
N PRO A 21 -15.41 9.39 10.38
CA PRO A 21 -15.68 10.81 10.63
C PRO A 21 -16.17 11.06 12.06
N ASP A 22 -15.71 12.15 12.68
CA ASP A 22 -16.15 12.56 14.01
C ASP A 22 -17.67 12.76 14.05
N GLU A 23 -18.29 12.28 15.13
CA GLU A 23 -19.75 12.29 15.30
C GLU A 23 -20.16 13.45 16.23
N GLU A 24 -21.07 14.32 15.79
CA GLU A 24 -21.75 15.26 16.69
C GLU A 24 -22.88 14.55 17.44
N ILE A 25 -22.82 14.56 18.76
CA ILE A 25 -23.82 14.00 19.66
C ILE A 25 -24.52 15.16 20.36
N VAL A 26 -25.86 15.18 20.27
CA VAL A 26 -26.68 16.09 21.04
C VAL A 26 -27.25 15.33 22.22
N ASP A 27 -26.86 15.72 23.43
CA ASP A 27 -27.39 15.15 24.66
C ASP A 27 -28.86 15.54 24.85
N LYS A 28 -29.55 14.86 25.77
CA LYS A 28 -30.97 15.13 26.11
C LYS A 28 -31.21 16.58 26.55
N ASP A 29 -30.16 17.26 27.04
CA ASP A 29 -30.17 18.66 27.47
C ASP A 29 -29.85 19.65 26.33
N GLY A 30 -29.77 19.20 25.08
CA GLY A 30 -29.43 20.02 23.91
C GLY A 30 -27.95 20.41 23.81
N LYS A 31 -27.10 19.88 24.69
CA LYS A 31 -25.65 20.10 24.65
C LYS A 31 -25.03 19.31 23.51
N LYS A 32 -24.29 19.99 22.64
CA LYS A 32 -23.50 19.37 21.57
C LYS A 32 -22.14 18.92 22.10
N THR A 33 -21.80 17.66 21.88
CA THR A 33 -20.47 17.10 22.12
C THR A 33 -19.96 16.42 20.86
N THR A 34 -18.65 16.47 20.62
CA THR A 34 -18.03 15.79 19.49
C THR A 34 -17.36 14.52 20.00
N LYS A 35 -17.79 13.38 19.46
CA LYS A 35 -17.14 12.11 19.68
C LYS A 35 -16.05 11.93 18.64
N LYS A 36 -14.80 12.04 19.11
CA LYS A 36 -13.61 11.78 18.30
C LYS A 36 -13.37 10.29 18.15
N HIS A 37 -12.99 9.89 16.95
CA HIS A 37 -12.59 8.51 16.68
C HIS A 37 -11.08 8.34 16.70
N PRO A 38 -10.57 7.13 16.98
CA PRO A 38 -9.15 6.89 17.01
C PRO A 38 -8.51 7.15 15.63
N PRO A 39 -7.19 7.44 15.59
CA PRO A 39 -6.43 7.51 14.36
C PRO A 39 -6.52 6.23 13.54
N PHE A 40 -6.60 6.39 12.22
CA PHE A 40 -6.47 5.29 11.28
C PHE A 40 -4.99 4.88 11.17
N THR A 41 -4.68 3.63 11.52
CA THR A 41 -3.30 3.15 11.65
C THR A 41 -2.94 2.05 10.66
N LEU A 42 -1.63 1.85 10.42
CA LEU A 42 -1.12 0.73 9.61
C LEU A 42 -1.56 -0.62 10.18
N ARG A 43 -1.58 -0.77 11.52
CA ARG A 43 -2.13 -1.95 12.21
C ARG A 43 -3.53 -2.27 11.72
N LYS A 44 -4.43 -1.27 11.71
CA LYS A 44 -5.83 -1.47 11.34
C LYS A 44 -5.97 -1.81 9.85
N VAL A 45 -5.19 -1.17 8.98
CA VAL A 45 -5.13 -1.49 7.55
C VAL A 45 -4.74 -2.94 7.33
N CYS A 46 -3.63 -3.37 7.91
CA CYS A 46 -3.10 -4.72 7.72
C CYS A 46 -4.03 -5.80 8.31
N GLU A 47 -4.59 -5.56 9.49
CA GLU A 47 -5.61 -6.43 10.10
C GLU A 47 -6.81 -6.60 9.15
N ASN A 48 -7.39 -5.50 8.68
CA ASN A 48 -8.57 -5.55 7.83
C ASN A 48 -8.30 -6.29 6.52
N VAL A 49 -7.22 -5.96 5.80
CA VAL A 49 -6.98 -6.62 4.50
C VAL A 49 -6.63 -8.10 4.60
N LEU A 50 -6.02 -8.54 5.70
CA LEU A 50 -5.71 -9.96 5.90
C LEU A 50 -6.97 -10.78 6.19
N LEU A 51 -7.97 -10.17 6.83
CA LEU A 51 -9.22 -10.83 7.22
C LEU A 51 -10.34 -10.69 6.19
N LEU A 52 -10.19 -9.78 5.21
CA LEU A 52 -11.13 -9.65 4.11
C LEU A 52 -11.01 -10.83 3.11
N PRO A 53 -12.11 -11.22 2.46
CA PRO A 53 -12.05 -12.13 1.32
C PRO A 53 -11.20 -11.48 0.22
N ASP A 54 -10.40 -12.30 -0.47
CA ASP A 54 -9.70 -11.83 -1.67
C ASP A 54 -10.73 -11.63 -2.79
N MET A 55 -10.59 -10.56 -3.57
CA MET A 55 -11.46 -10.30 -4.72
C MET A 55 -10.72 -10.64 -6.01
N ASP A 56 -11.42 -11.18 -6.99
CA ASP A 56 -10.87 -11.33 -8.33
C ASP A 56 -10.88 -9.98 -9.09
N LYS A 57 -10.55 -10.04 -10.39
CA LYS A 57 -10.48 -8.85 -11.24
C LYS A 57 -11.86 -8.25 -11.55
N ASP A 58 -12.91 -9.04 -11.42
CA ASP A 58 -14.29 -8.67 -11.73
C ASP A 58 -15.03 -8.19 -10.45
N GLY A 59 -14.34 -8.24 -9.30
CA GLY A 59 -14.84 -7.79 -8.00
C GLY A 59 -15.55 -8.88 -7.21
N GLU A 60 -15.49 -10.13 -7.67
CA GLU A 60 -16.15 -11.26 -7.02
C GLU A 60 -15.24 -11.91 -5.98
N PRO A 61 -15.80 -12.46 -4.88
CA PRO A 61 -15.02 -13.17 -3.88
C PRO A 61 -14.30 -14.37 -4.50
N LYS A 62 -12.98 -14.31 -4.50
CA LYS A 62 -12.13 -15.42 -4.91
C LYS A 62 -12.08 -16.47 -3.79
N GLU A 63 -12.29 -17.72 -4.14
CA GLU A 63 -12.14 -18.82 -3.20
C GLU A 63 -10.69 -18.91 -2.71
N MET A 64 -10.52 -18.80 -1.38
CA MET A 64 -9.23 -19.00 -0.70
C MET A 64 -9.22 -20.36 -0.04
N ASN A 65 -8.13 -21.10 -0.25
CA ASN A 65 -7.95 -22.38 0.43
C ASN A 65 -7.74 -22.18 1.94
N GLY A 66 -7.95 -23.25 2.72
CA GLY A 66 -7.88 -23.19 4.18
C GLY A 66 -6.49 -22.82 4.72
N GLU A 67 -5.42 -23.24 4.03
CA GLU A 67 -4.04 -22.94 4.42
C GLU A 67 -3.74 -21.44 4.30
N GLU A 68 -4.20 -20.79 3.22
CA GLU A 68 -4.06 -19.35 3.02
C GLU A 68 -4.83 -18.57 4.07
N LYS A 69 -6.06 -18.99 4.41
CA LYS A 69 -6.84 -18.38 5.49
C LYS A 69 -6.12 -18.48 6.83
N ALA A 70 -5.55 -19.64 7.16
CA ALA A 70 -4.78 -19.83 8.38
C ALA A 70 -3.54 -18.91 8.41
N LYS A 71 -2.76 -18.87 7.32
CA LYS A 71 -1.59 -17.98 7.20
C LYS A 71 -1.94 -16.51 7.39
N ARG A 72 -3.02 -16.04 6.74
CA ARG A 72 -3.48 -14.65 6.87
C ARG A 72 -3.96 -14.35 8.29
N TYR A 73 -4.69 -15.28 8.91
CA TYR A 73 -5.15 -15.13 10.29
C TYR A 73 -3.98 -15.05 11.29
N ASP A 74 -2.99 -15.93 11.15
CA ASP A 74 -1.82 -15.94 12.04
C ASP A 74 -1.00 -14.65 11.91
N LEU A 75 -0.82 -14.17 10.68
CA LEU A 75 -0.18 -12.88 10.43
C LEU A 75 -0.99 -11.72 11.02
N ALA A 76 -2.31 -11.70 10.83
CA ALA A 76 -3.20 -10.66 11.36
C ALA A 76 -3.15 -10.64 12.89
N LYS A 77 -3.22 -11.82 13.53
CA LYS A 77 -3.09 -11.98 14.97
C LYS A 77 -1.74 -11.46 15.47
N ARG A 78 -0.65 -11.80 14.79
CA ARG A 78 0.71 -11.35 15.14
C ARG A 78 0.86 -9.83 15.03
N ILE A 79 0.32 -9.23 13.98
CA ILE A 79 0.28 -7.77 13.82
C ILE A 79 -0.60 -7.13 14.89
N TYR A 80 -1.74 -7.72 15.23
CA TYR A 80 -2.68 -7.16 16.20
C TYR A 80 -2.14 -7.21 17.63
N THR A 81 -1.67 -8.37 18.10
CA THR A 81 -1.20 -8.58 19.48
C THR A 81 0.27 -8.24 19.67
N GLY A 82 1.02 -8.11 18.57
CA GLY A 82 2.45 -7.86 18.62
C GLY A 82 2.79 -6.47 19.17
N PRO A 83 4.05 -6.26 19.61
CA PRO A 83 4.55 -4.96 19.99
C PRO A 83 4.44 -3.95 18.83
N SER A 84 4.69 -2.67 19.08
CA SER A 84 4.62 -1.64 18.03
C SER A 84 5.50 -1.96 16.83
N LEU A 85 6.67 -2.56 17.07
CA LEU A 85 7.62 -3.01 16.05
C LEU A 85 7.49 -4.52 15.82
N VAL A 86 7.00 -4.93 14.66
CA VAL A 86 6.88 -6.35 14.28
C VAL A 86 7.87 -6.67 13.18
N ASP A 87 8.56 -7.81 13.30
CA ASP A 87 9.48 -8.29 12.28
C ASP A 87 8.72 -9.06 11.19
N LEU A 88 8.78 -8.58 9.96
CA LEU A 88 8.14 -9.22 8.81
C LEU A 88 9.16 -9.81 7.84
N GLN A 89 8.76 -10.94 7.24
CA GLN A 89 9.45 -11.56 6.11
C GLN A 89 9.08 -10.86 4.79
N ALA A 90 9.92 -11.03 3.77
CA ALA A 90 9.73 -10.39 2.46
C ALA A 90 8.41 -10.83 1.80
N GLU A 91 8.03 -12.09 1.94
CA GLU A 91 6.79 -12.66 1.41
C GLU A 91 5.56 -12.06 2.10
N GLU A 92 5.64 -11.79 3.40
CA GLU A 92 4.57 -11.16 4.17
C GLU A 92 4.39 -9.69 3.78
N ILE A 93 5.50 -8.99 3.56
CA ILE A 93 5.49 -7.61 3.03
C ILE A 93 4.85 -7.59 1.64
N ALA A 94 5.24 -8.49 0.74
CA ALA A 94 4.68 -8.59 -0.59
C ALA A 94 3.16 -8.89 -0.56
N LEU A 95 2.73 -9.79 0.32
CA LEU A 95 1.33 -10.10 0.55
C LEU A 95 0.55 -8.86 1.02
N LEU A 96 1.05 -8.15 2.05
CA LEU A 96 0.42 -6.95 2.57
C LEU A 96 0.32 -5.85 1.49
N LYS A 97 1.41 -5.56 0.76
CA LYS A 97 1.41 -4.55 -0.31
C LYS A 97 0.35 -4.87 -1.37
N LYS A 98 0.26 -6.14 -1.79
CA LYS A 98 -0.75 -6.62 -2.76
C LYS A 98 -2.17 -6.39 -2.24
N LEU A 99 -2.47 -6.83 -1.02
CA LEU A 99 -3.82 -6.74 -0.45
C LEU A 99 -4.22 -5.28 -0.19
N ILE A 100 -3.31 -4.46 0.34
CA ILE A 100 -3.55 -3.03 0.57
C ILE A 100 -3.85 -2.31 -0.75
N GLY A 101 -3.03 -2.54 -1.79
CA GLY A 101 -3.23 -1.92 -3.10
C GLY A 101 -4.55 -2.30 -3.78
N ARG A 102 -5.17 -3.41 -3.38
CA ARG A 102 -6.48 -3.86 -3.88
C ARG A 102 -7.66 -3.25 -3.12
N HIS A 103 -7.54 -3.09 -1.80
CA HIS A 103 -8.67 -2.75 -0.93
C HIS A 103 -8.68 -1.29 -0.46
N TYR A 104 -7.56 -0.57 -0.59
CA TYR A 104 -7.43 0.79 -0.08
C TYR A 104 -7.11 1.82 -1.16
N PRO A 105 -7.59 3.08 -1.01
CA PRO A 105 -7.27 4.17 -1.93
C PRO A 105 -5.77 4.47 -2.01
N THR A 106 -5.36 5.12 -3.10
CA THR A 106 -3.96 5.45 -3.41
C THR A 106 -3.22 6.16 -2.27
N LEU A 107 -3.88 7.08 -1.56
CA LEU A 107 -3.27 7.82 -0.44
C LEU A 107 -2.79 6.88 0.68
N THR A 108 -3.65 5.93 1.08
CA THR A 108 -3.34 4.93 2.10
C THR A 108 -2.32 3.93 1.59
N SER A 109 -2.50 3.45 0.35
CA SER A 109 -1.62 2.45 -0.26
C SER A 109 -0.19 2.97 -0.43
N GLY A 110 0.00 4.21 -0.89
CA GLY A 110 1.32 4.83 -1.04
C GLY A 110 2.06 4.95 0.30
N GLN A 111 1.41 5.55 1.31
CA GLN A 111 2.00 5.67 2.65
C GLN A 111 2.33 4.31 3.26
N ALA A 112 1.43 3.32 3.12
CA ALA A 112 1.67 1.98 3.63
C ALA A 112 2.90 1.33 2.98
N TRP A 113 3.09 1.53 1.66
CA TRP A 113 4.23 0.96 0.95
C TRP A 113 5.56 1.60 1.35
N GLU A 114 5.60 2.91 1.58
CA GLU A 114 6.80 3.60 2.09
C GLU A 114 7.24 3.05 3.46
N ILE A 115 6.28 2.66 4.30
CA ILE A 115 6.57 2.11 5.63
C ILE A 115 6.96 0.64 5.55
N LEU A 116 6.23 -0.15 4.75
CA LEU A 116 6.43 -1.60 4.61
C LEU A 116 7.71 -1.93 3.82
N ASP A 117 8.10 -1.06 2.90
CA ASP A 117 9.22 -1.25 1.97
C ASP A 117 9.86 0.09 1.60
N PRO A 118 10.65 0.69 2.50
CA PRO A 118 11.24 2.03 2.32
C PRO A 118 12.26 2.10 1.17
N HIS A 119 12.80 0.98 0.69
CA HIS A 119 13.76 0.94 -0.41
C HIS A 119 13.09 0.72 -1.77
N GLY A 120 11.95 0.02 -1.83
CA GLY A 120 11.23 -0.23 -3.08
C GLY A 120 10.59 1.01 -3.73
N ALA A 121 10.44 2.12 -3.01
CA ALA A 121 9.88 3.37 -3.56
C ALA A 121 10.91 4.22 -4.33
N THR A 122 12.22 3.96 -4.17
CA THR A 122 13.31 4.81 -4.73
C THR A 122 14.07 4.15 -5.88
N GLU A 123 13.94 2.84 -6.10
CA GLU A 123 14.71 2.11 -7.12
C GLU A 123 13.98 1.96 -8.48
N LYS A 124 13.56 3.08 -9.05
CA LYS A 124 13.51 3.20 -10.52
C LYS A 124 14.37 4.37 -10.95
N GLU A 125 15.67 4.29 -10.65
CA GLU A 125 16.65 4.95 -11.49
C GLU A 125 16.48 4.39 -12.90
N THR A 126 15.85 5.18 -13.77
CA THR A 126 15.90 5.00 -15.22
C THR A 126 17.37 4.89 -15.61
N LYS A 127 17.83 3.65 -15.88
CA LYS A 127 19.05 3.45 -16.66
C LYS A 127 18.92 4.29 -17.93
N PRO A 128 19.89 5.16 -18.26
CA PRO A 128 19.92 5.82 -19.55
C PRO A 128 19.84 4.74 -20.64
N GLN A 129 18.87 4.85 -21.54
CA GLN A 129 18.88 4.08 -22.77
C GLN A 129 20.09 4.52 -23.59
N GLU A 130 21.21 3.84 -23.40
CA GLU A 130 22.38 3.93 -24.25
C GLU A 130 22.07 3.11 -25.51
N GLY A 131 21.92 3.78 -26.66
CA GLY A 131 21.81 3.12 -27.97
C GLY A 131 20.58 3.50 -28.80
N ALA A 132 20.37 4.79 -29.07
CA ALA A 132 19.74 5.18 -30.33
C ALA A 132 20.87 5.46 -31.32
N GLU A 133 21.28 4.44 -32.07
CA GLU A 133 22.16 4.63 -33.23
C GLU A 133 21.42 5.49 -34.27
N PRO A 134 22.02 6.61 -34.74
CA PRO A 134 21.46 7.36 -35.84
C PRO A 134 21.60 6.54 -37.13
N GLN A 135 20.46 6.20 -37.73
CA GLN A 135 20.40 5.63 -39.07
C GLN A 135 21.13 6.57 -40.05
N GLY A 136 22.29 6.12 -40.51
CA GLY A 136 23.11 6.81 -41.50
C GLY A 136 22.33 7.03 -42.79
N THR A 137 22.16 8.29 -43.16
CA THR A 137 21.77 8.72 -44.49
C THR A 137 22.80 8.24 -45.52
N SER A 138 22.40 7.31 -46.39
CA SER A 138 23.18 6.92 -47.54
C SER A 138 23.15 8.02 -48.61
N GLU A 139 24.18 8.88 -48.63
CA GLU A 139 24.51 9.71 -49.79
C GLU A 139 25.14 8.85 -50.90
N LYS A 140 24.40 8.64 -52.00
CA LYS A 140 24.97 8.16 -53.28
C LYS A 140 25.48 9.35 -54.09
N LYS A 141 26.79 9.56 -54.06
CA LYS A 141 27.62 10.13 -55.14
C LYS A 141 28.72 9.09 -55.39
N GLY A 142 29.12 8.68 -56.57
CA GLY A 142 28.89 9.07 -57.95
C GLY A 142 30.05 8.44 -58.75
N ASN A 143 29.78 8.07 -59.99
CA ASN A 143 30.71 8.05 -61.14
C ASN A 143 32.14 7.49 -60.99
N LYS A 144 32.47 6.46 -61.80
CA LYS A 144 33.72 6.48 -62.60
C LYS A 144 33.72 5.47 -63.74
N ASP A 145 34.09 6.00 -64.90
CA ASP A 145 34.41 5.35 -66.17
C ASP A 145 35.49 4.27 -66.05
N ASN A 146 35.29 3.15 -66.75
CA ASN A 146 36.22 2.61 -67.77
C ASN A 146 35.58 1.44 -68.54
#